data_AF-A0A3S3NI85-F1
#
_entry.id   AF-A0A3S3NI85-F1
#
_cell.length_a   1.000
_cell.length_b   1.000
_cell.length_c   1.000
_cell.angle_alpha   90.00
_cell.angle_beta   90.00
_cell.angle_gamma   90.00
#
_symmetry.space_group_name_H-M   'P 1'
#
loop_
_entity.id
_entity.type
_entity.pdbx_description
1 polymer ?
#
loop_
_entity_poly.entity_id
_entity_poly.type
_entity_poly.pdbx_seq_one_letter_code
_entity_poly.pdbx_strand_id
1 'polypeptide(L)'
;MKTLEGKNVLVVEDVIDTGRSMAMFFEKLAQFNPKTSRLVCLTVKEKKTCLDFRPHYIGFVIPDRFIVGCNYEYNNYYRDLNHVCMISEEAKRKYAIDETNNETKATQKTDL
;
A
#
# COMPACT_ATOMS: atom_id res chain seq x y z
N MET A 1 16.75 -2.96 -19.08
CA MET A 1 16.32 -3.32 -17.71
C MET A 1 17.26 -4.42 -17.21
N LYS A 2 17.92 -4.27 -16.06
CA LYS A 2 18.70 -5.40 -15.48
C LYS A 2 17.71 -6.53 -15.15
N THR A 3 18.01 -7.76 -15.57
CA THR A 3 17.11 -8.91 -15.37
C THR A 3 17.09 -9.29 -13.88
N LEU A 4 15.92 -9.68 -13.35
CA LEU A 4 15.79 -10.22 -11.98
C LEU A 4 16.13 -11.71 -11.92
N GLU A 5 16.42 -12.32 -13.06
CA GLU A 5 16.71 -13.74 -13.20
C GLU A 5 17.89 -14.16 -12.32
N GLY A 6 17.70 -15.24 -11.55
CA GLY A 6 18.72 -15.77 -10.65
C GLY A 6 19.09 -14.85 -9.47
N LYS A 7 18.37 -13.74 -9.25
CA LYS A 7 18.60 -12.83 -8.12
C LYS A 7 17.74 -13.19 -6.91
N ASN A 8 18.24 -12.84 -5.72
CA ASN A 8 17.43 -12.85 -4.51
C ASN A 8 16.71 -11.49 -4.40
N VAL A 9 15.39 -11.51 -4.35
CA VAL A 9 14.54 -10.31 -4.33
C VAL A 9 13.87 -10.20 -2.97
N LEU A 10 14.04 -9.07 -2.30
CA LEU A 10 13.26 -8.69 -1.12
C LEU A 10 12.31 -7.57 -1.51
N VAL A 11 11.02 -7.85 -1.45
CA VAL A 11 9.94 -6.90 -1.67
C VAL A 11 9.66 -6.20 -0.35
N VAL A 12 9.61 -4.86 -0.37
CA VAL A 12 9.35 -4.03 0.80
C VAL A 12 8.00 -3.34 0.61
N GLU A 13 7.04 -3.69 1.44
CA GLU A 13 5.68 -3.12 1.43
C GLU A 13 5.40 -2.36 2.72
N ASP A 14 4.68 -1.25 2.62
CA ASP A 14 4.29 -0.44 3.77
C ASP A 14 3.13 -1.08 4.56
N VAL A 15 2.07 -1.55 3.88
CA VAL A 15 0.90 -2.15 4.53
C VAL A 15 0.29 -3.29 3.72
N ILE A 16 -0.09 -4.36 4.42
CA ILE A 16 -0.96 -5.40 3.87
C ILE A 16 -2.31 -5.35 4.58
N ASP A 17 -3.33 -5.11 3.77
CA ASP A 17 -4.72 -5.17 4.18
C ASP A 17 -5.34 -6.53 3.80
N THR A 18 -5.77 -6.70 2.55
CA THR A 18 -6.38 -7.96 2.08
C THR A 18 -5.39 -8.99 1.57
N GLY A 19 -4.16 -8.56 1.24
CA GLY A 19 -3.13 -9.39 0.61
C GLY A 19 -3.26 -9.56 -0.91
N ARG A 20 -4.37 -9.11 -1.52
CA ARG A 20 -4.63 -9.30 -2.97
C ARG A 20 -3.58 -8.63 -3.85
N SER A 21 -3.19 -7.38 -3.54
CA SER A 21 -2.19 -6.64 -4.31
C SER A 21 -0.85 -7.38 -4.34
N MET A 22 -0.41 -7.87 -3.19
CA MET A 22 0.85 -8.60 -3.10
C MET A 22 0.77 -9.99 -3.72
N ALA A 23 -0.36 -10.69 -3.63
CA ALA A 23 -0.55 -11.96 -4.34
C ALA A 23 -0.37 -11.78 -5.86
N MET A 24 -1.09 -10.81 -6.45
CA MET A 24 -0.96 -10.49 -7.88
C MET A 24 0.45 -10.01 -8.25
N PHE A 25 1.11 -9.25 -7.37
CA PHE A 25 2.49 -8.81 -7.59
C PHE A 25 3.46 -9.99 -7.61
N PHE A 26 3.34 -10.94 -6.69
CA PHE A 26 4.20 -12.11 -6.63
C PHE A 26 3.99 -13.08 -7.80
N GLU A 27 2.75 -13.21 -8.30
CA GLU A 27 2.46 -13.93 -9.56
C GLU A 27 3.21 -13.32 -10.75
N LYS A 28 3.24 -11.99 -10.86
CA LYS A 28 3.99 -11.29 -11.91
C LYS A 28 5.50 -11.38 -11.69
N LEU A 29 5.97 -11.23 -10.44
CA LEU A 29 7.40 -11.32 -10.09
C LEU A 29 7.99 -12.69 -10.45
N ALA A 30 7.21 -13.77 -10.28
CA ALA A 30 7.64 -15.12 -10.62
C ALA A 30 8.02 -15.28 -12.10
N GLN A 31 7.39 -14.52 -13.01
CA GLN A 31 7.67 -14.56 -14.45
C GLN A 31 9.10 -14.09 -14.81
N PHE A 32 9.78 -13.40 -13.89
CA PHE A 32 11.15 -12.95 -14.07
C PHE A 32 12.21 -13.96 -13.58
N ASN A 33 11.80 -15.16 -13.15
CA ASN A 33 12.67 -16.24 -12.65
C ASN A 33 13.69 -15.81 -11.58
N PRO A 34 13.29 -15.08 -10.52
CA PRO A 34 14.19 -14.79 -9.40
C PRO A 34 14.62 -16.10 -8.71
N LYS A 35 15.84 -16.13 -8.18
CA LYS A 35 16.33 -17.26 -7.37
C LYS A 35 15.49 -17.42 -6.09
N THR A 36 15.18 -16.29 -5.45
CA THR A 36 14.26 -16.24 -4.31
C THR A 36 13.47 -14.94 -4.32
N SER A 37 12.25 -15.00 -3.80
CA SER A 37 11.39 -13.83 -3.57
C SER A 37 10.89 -13.87 -2.14
N ARG A 38 11.20 -12.84 -1.36
CA ARG A 38 10.74 -12.67 0.04
C ARG A 38 9.99 -11.35 0.17
N LEU A 39 9.13 -11.27 1.18
CA LEU A 39 8.30 -10.11 1.47
C LEU A 39 8.54 -9.66 2.90
N VAL A 40 8.95 -8.41 3.07
CA VAL A 40 8.88 -7.70 4.33
C VAL A 40 7.75 -6.68 4.26
N CYS A 41 6.93 -6.63 5.29
CA CYS A 41 5.87 -5.64 5.41
C CYS A 41 5.99 -4.92 6.76
N LEU A 42 5.93 -3.59 6.73
CA LEU A 42 5.95 -2.80 7.96
C LEU A 42 4.70 -3.07 8.79
N THR A 43 3.51 -3.11 8.18
CA THR A 43 2.24 -3.23 8.90
C THR A 43 1.28 -4.24 8.25
N VAL A 44 0.78 -5.21 9.01
CA VAL A 44 -0.27 -6.15 8.56
C VAL A 44 -1.54 -5.92 9.34
N LYS A 45 -2.67 -5.73 8.66
CA LYS A 45 -3.98 -5.67 9.32
C LYS A 45 -4.46 -7.06 9.68
N GLU A 46 -4.85 -7.24 10.94
CA GLU A 46 -5.44 -8.47 11.43
C GLU A 46 -6.87 -8.61 10.89
N LYS A 47 -7.03 -9.38 9.80
CA LYS A 47 -8.34 -9.75 9.24
C LYS A 47 -8.53 -11.26 9.26
N LYS A 48 -9.76 -11.68 9.61
CA LYS A 48 -10.18 -13.08 9.57
C LYS A 48 -10.14 -13.68 8.16
N THR A 49 -10.16 -12.84 7.13
CA THR A 49 -10.28 -13.20 5.72
C THR A 49 -9.04 -12.87 4.88
N CYS A 50 -7.90 -12.54 5.50
CA CYS A 50 -6.68 -12.45 4.70
C CYS A 50 -6.41 -13.81 4.07
N LEU A 51 -6.32 -13.84 2.74
CA LEU A 51 -5.73 -14.95 1.98
C LEU A 51 -4.49 -15.50 2.71
N ASP A 52 -4.16 -16.78 2.49
CA ASP A 52 -2.96 -17.47 3.04
C ASP A 52 -1.62 -16.81 2.65
N PHE A 53 -1.66 -15.62 2.05
CA PHE A 53 -0.54 -14.77 1.75
C PHE A 53 -0.07 -14.02 3.00
N ARG A 54 0.99 -14.53 3.63
CA ARG A 54 1.63 -13.93 4.81
C ARG A 54 3.05 -13.45 4.45
N PRO A 55 3.44 -12.22 4.85
CA PRO A 55 4.83 -11.77 4.75
C PRO A 55 5.79 -12.70 5.47
N HIS A 56 7.02 -12.74 4.98
CA HIS A 56 8.11 -13.47 5.61
C HIS A 56 8.63 -12.72 6.83
N TYR A 57 8.54 -11.39 6.80
CA TYR A 57 8.94 -10.49 7.87
C TYR A 57 7.83 -9.47 8.09
N ILE A 58 7.43 -9.30 9.35
CA ILE A 58 6.36 -8.39 9.76
C ILE A 58 6.95 -7.43 10.80
N GLY A 59 6.77 -6.12 10.60
CA GLY A 59 7.08 -5.12 11.62
C GLY A 59 6.02 -5.11 12.72
N PHE A 60 4.77 -4.82 12.35
CA PHE A 60 3.65 -4.70 13.26
C PHE A 60 2.41 -5.41 12.71
N VAL A 61 1.65 -6.03 13.62
CA VAL A 61 0.28 -6.48 13.35
C VAL A 61 -0.66 -5.51 14.04
N ILE A 62 -1.61 -4.95 13.30
CA ILE A 62 -2.54 -3.93 13.80
C ILE A 62 -4.01 -4.37 13.63
N PRO A 63 -4.94 -3.83 14.44
CA PRO A 63 -6.37 -4.04 14.20
C PRO A 63 -6.80 -3.56 12.82
N ASP A 64 -7.95 -4.06 12.32
CA ASP A 64 -8.57 -3.55 11.10
C ASP A 64 -9.12 -2.13 11.30
N ARG A 65 -8.22 -1.16 11.15
CA ARG A 65 -8.45 0.28 11.22
C ARG A 65 -7.68 0.96 10.09
N PHE A 66 -8.16 2.13 9.69
CA PHE A 66 -7.47 2.95 8.70
C PHE A 66 -6.41 3.80 9.41
N ILE A 67 -5.16 3.69 8.95
CA ILE A 67 -4.01 4.40 9.52
C ILE A 67 -3.47 5.43 8.54
N VAL A 68 -2.86 6.49 9.05
CA VAL A 68 -2.19 7.56 8.29
C VAL A 68 -0.87 7.94 8.99
N GLY A 69 -0.04 8.72 8.30
CA GLY A 69 1.29 9.13 8.79
C GLY A 69 2.41 8.19 8.39
N CYS A 70 3.66 8.64 8.49
CA CYS A 70 4.83 7.90 8.03
C CYS A 70 4.67 7.36 6.59
N ASN A 71 4.22 8.22 5.66
CA ASN A 71 3.86 7.92 4.27
C ASN A 71 2.53 7.17 4.05
N TYR A 72 1.86 6.66 5.09
CA TYR A 72 0.46 6.28 4.98
C TYR A 72 -0.40 7.52 4.77
N GLU A 73 -1.44 7.39 3.96
CA GLU A 73 -2.21 8.53 3.47
C GLU A 73 -3.71 8.29 3.48
N TYR A 74 -4.46 9.38 3.46
CA TYR A 74 -5.88 9.39 3.13
C TYR A 74 -6.13 10.49 2.10
N ASN A 75 -6.40 10.12 0.85
CA ASN A 75 -6.64 11.05 -0.27
C ASN A 75 -5.52 12.09 -0.46
N ASN A 76 -4.28 11.64 -0.40
CA ASN A 76 -3.02 12.38 -0.43
C ASN A 76 -2.71 13.26 0.79
N TYR A 77 -3.53 13.21 1.84
CA TYR A 77 -3.25 13.90 3.11
C TYR A 77 -2.46 13.02 4.08
N TYR A 78 -1.79 13.67 5.03
CA TYR A 78 -1.15 13.08 6.22
C TYR A 78 0.14 12.28 6.01
N ARG A 79 0.70 12.21 4.80
CA ARG A 79 1.96 11.48 4.55
C ARG A 79 3.13 11.98 5.39
N ASP A 80 3.13 13.26 5.71
CA ASP A 80 4.16 14.03 6.40
C ASP A 80 4.10 13.94 7.93
N LEU A 81 3.10 13.27 8.51
CA LEU A 81 3.09 13.03 9.96
C LEU A 81 4.25 12.10 10.36
N ASN A 82 4.98 12.48 11.41
CA ASN A 82 6.14 11.73 11.92
C ASN A 82 5.76 10.51 12.79
N HIS A 83 4.49 10.15 12.85
CA HIS A 83 4.00 9.00 13.59
C HIS A 83 2.81 8.37 12.86
N VAL A 84 2.61 7.07 13.06
CA VAL A 84 1.45 6.34 12.57
C VAL A 84 0.29 6.54 13.54
N CYS A 85 -0.88 6.94 13.03
CA CYS A 85 -2.08 7.10 13.84
C CYS A 85 -3.34 6.61 13.10
N MET A 86 -4.41 6.35 13.87
CA MET A 86 -5.72 6.05 13.29
C MET A 86 -6.42 7.33 12.86
N ILE A 87 -6.95 7.37 11.65
CA ILE A 87 -7.71 8.53 11.17
C ILE A 87 -9.12 8.54 11.80
N SER A 88 -9.56 9.71 12.28
CA SER A 88 -10.89 9.91 12.85
C SER A 88 -11.97 9.98 11.77
N GLU A 89 -13.23 9.69 12.13
CA GLU A 89 -14.36 9.82 11.19
C GLU A 89 -14.58 11.26 10.72
N GLU A 90 -14.30 12.25 11.58
CA GLU A 90 -14.34 13.66 11.20
C GLU A 90 -13.30 13.99 10.13
N ALA A 91 -12.06 13.52 10.32
CA ALA A 91 -11.00 13.69 9.33
C ALA A 91 -11.35 12.98 8.01
N LYS A 92 -11.89 11.75 8.06
CA LYS A 92 -12.34 11.05 6.83
C LYS A 92 -13.37 11.87 6.06
N ARG A 93 -14.38 12.43 6.74
CA ARG A 93 -15.38 13.30 6.10
C ARG A 93 -14.76 14.57 5.51
N LYS A 94 -13.88 15.23 6.26
CA LYS A 94 -13.24 16.49 5.84
C LYS A 94 -12.42 16.33 4.56
N TYR A 95 -11.76 15.19 4.39
CA TYR A 95 -10.85 14.93 3.27
C TYR A 95 -11.38 13.89 2.29
N ALA A 96 -12.68 13.61 2.31
CA ALA A 96 -13.31 12.72 1.33
C ALA A 96 -13.16 13.28 -0.09
N ILE A 97 -13.01 12.41 -1.08
CA ILE A 97 -13.05 12.83 -2.49
C ILE A 97 -14.52 13.12 -2.83
N ASP A 98 -14.80 14.36 -3.22
CA ASP A 98 -16.10 14.74 -3.77
C ASP A 98 -16.08 14.48 -5.28
N GLU A 99 -16.77 13.42 -5.71
CA GLU A 99 -16.80 13.00 -7.12
C GLU A 99 -17.57 13.98 -8.02
N THR A 100 -18.26 14.99 -7.46
CA THR A 100 -19.07 15.95 -8.23
C THR A 100 -18.28 17.05 -8.93
N ASN A 101 -16.99 17.25 -8.62
CA ASN A 101 -16.17 18.36 -9.15
C ASN A 101 -15.07 17.95 -10.16
N ASN A 102 -15.06 16.71 -10.65
CA ASN A 102 -13.95 16.18 -11.46
C ASN A 102 -13.96 16.58 -12.95
N GLU A 103 -14.98 17.26 -13.47
CA GLU A 103 -14.95 17.76 -14.87
C GLU A 103 -14.06 19.00 -15.06
N THR A 104 -13.73 19.76 -14.01
CA THR A 104 -13.02 21.05 -14.17
C THR A 104 -11.50 20.94 -14.13
N LYS A 105 -10.92 19.80 -13.69
CA LYS A 105 -9.44 19.66 -13.53
C LYS A 105 -8.72 19.01 -14.71
N ALA A 106 -9.44 18.45 -15.69
CA ALA A 106 -8.82 17.80 -16.84
C ALA A 106 -8.31 18.78 -17.92
N THR A 107 -8.79 20.03 -17.95
CA THR A 107 -8.50 20.99 -19.04
C THR A 107 -7.27 21.88 -18.79
N GLN A 108 -6.61 21.81 -17.63
CA GLN A 108 -5.45 22.67 -17.30
C GLN A 108 -4.08 21.97 -17.40
N LYS A 109 -4.00 20.75 -17.93
CA LYS A 109 -2.73 19.99 -18.02
C LYS A 109 -2.15 19.81 -19.43
N THR A 110 -2.69 20.47 -20.45
CA THR A 110 -2.17 20.39 -21.83
C THR A 110 -1.35 21.58 -22.30
N ASP A 111 -1.18 22.63 -21.50
CA ASP A 111 -0.28 23.74 -21.85
C ASP A 111 0.81 23.89 -20.79
N LEU A 112 1.89 23.10 -20.92
CA LEU A 112 3.26 23.36 -20.45
C LEU A 112 4.23 22.35 -21.06
#